data_AF-A0A955EBN7-F1
#
_entry.id   AF-A0A955EBN7-F1
#
_cell.length_a   1.000
_cell.length_b   1.000
_cell.length_c   1.000
_cell.angle_alpha   90.00
_cell.angle_beta   90.00
_cell.angle_gamma   90.00
#
_symmetry.space_group_name_H-M   'P 1'
#
loop_
_entity.id
_entity.type
_entity.pdbx_description
1 polymer ?
#
loop_
_entity_poly.entity_id
_entity_poly.type
_entity_poly.pdbx_seq_one_letter_code
_entity_poly.pdbx_strand_id
1 'polypeptide(L)'
;VDPIGFGGDCLRRLEESVVGYLRRAREAAAEVGARVLLTGILPSLGKADLGMHNISEKPRYYALNEALGRLRGNRPYQLSIKGIDELILEHDNVMLEACNTSFQAHFQVDPGTFARHYNTAQAVAGAVLAACANSPLLFGRRLWRETRIALFQQSVDTRAPSSLMRESVGRVSFGNHWVEDSVLDIFREDIARFKTLFSDIEEEESIAILESGELPKLRALCLHNGTVYRWMRACYGSTG
;
A
#
# COMPACT_ATOMS: atom_id res chain seq x y z
N VAL A 1 -13.52 6.42 -9.39
CA VAL A 1 -14.85 6.47 -8.74
C VAL A 1 -14.88 7.79 -8.00
N ASP A 2 -15.86 8.63 -8.31
CA ASP A 2 -16.01 9.92 -7.62
C ASP A 2 -16.47 9.69 -6.16
N PRO A 3 -16.19 10.62 -5.23
CA PRO A 3 -16.68 10.51 -3.86
C PRO A 3 -18.21 10.34 -3.83
N ILE A 4 -18.69 9.42 -2.99
CA ILE A 4 -20.13 9.16 -2.81
C ILE A 4 -20.44 9.33 -1.33
N GLY A 5 -21.46 10.14 -1.01
CA GLY A 5 -21.96 10.29 0.35
C GLY A 5 -22.37 8.94 0.95
N PHE A 6 -21.94 8.66 2.17
CA PHE A 6 -22.25 7.39 2.84
C PHE A 6 -23.68 7.37 3.38
N GLY A 7 -24.49 6.43 2.91
CA GLY A 7 -25.89 6.27 3.29
C GLY A 7 -26.73 5.73 2.13
N GLY A 8 -27.97 5.31 2.42
CA GLY A 8 -28.91 4.85 1.40
C GLY A 8 -28.35 3.73 0.52
N ASP A 9 -28.27 3.96 -0.78
CA ASP A 9 -27.78 3.03 -1.80
C ASP A 9 -26.29 3.21 -2.16
N CYS A 10 -25.50 3.91 -1.34
CA CYS A 10 -24.12 4.27 -1.66
C CYS A 10 -23.24 3.07 -2.06
N LEU A 11 -23.37 1.93 -1.37
CA LEU A 11 -22.60 0.71 -1.67
C LEU A 11 -22.99 0.09 -3.01
N ARG A 12 -24.28 0.16 -3.38
CA ARG A 12 -24.77 -0.30 -4.68
C ARG A 12 -24.22 0.58 -5.79
N ARG A 13 -24.26 1.91 -5.61
CA ARG A 13 -23.70 2.87 -6.58
C ARG A 13 -22.19 2.72 -6.73
N LEU A 14 -21.48 2.43 -5.64
CA LEU A 14 -20.04 2.12 -5.67
C LEU A 14 -19.79 0.84 -6.48
N GLU A 15 -20.55 -0.22 -6.22
CA GLU A 15 -20.47 -1.48 -6.97
C GLU A 15 -20.71 -1.25 -8.46
N GLU A 16 -21.80 -0.57 -8.84
CA GLU A 16 -22.13 -0.24 -10.23
C GLU A 16 -20.99 0.51 -10.92
N SER A 17 -20.38 1.48 -10.23
CA SER A 17 -19.24 2.23 -10.74
C SER A 17 -18.02 1.33 -10.97
N VAL A 18 -17.65 0.51 -9.98
CA VAL A 18 -16.52 -0.42 -10.07
C VAL A 18 -16.73 -1.45 -11.18
N VAL A 19 -17.93 -2.03 -11.28
CA VAL A 19 -18.31 -2.96 -12.34
C VAL A 19 -18.25 -2.28 -13.71
N GLY A 20 -18.69 -1.02 -13.81
CA GLY A 20 -18.58 -0.22 -15.02
C GLY A 20 -17.13 -0.03 -15.49
N TYR A 21 -16.21 0.32 -14.58
CA TYR A 21 -14.77 0.42 -14.90
C TYR A 21 -14.17 -0.94 -15.27
N LEU A 22 -14.56 -2.00 -14.57
CA LEU A 22 -14.09 -3.36 -14.87
C LEU A 22 -14.53 -3.82 -16.27
N ARG A 23 -15.76 -3.48 -16.69
CA ARG A 23 -16.24 -3.75 -18.05
C ARG A 23 -15.35 -3.05 -19.09
N ARG A 24 -15.06 -1.76 -18.90
CA ARG A 24 -14.17 -1.00 -19.80
C ARG A 24 -12.76 -1.61 -19.86
N ALA A 25 -12.22 -2.04 -18.72
CA ALA A 25 -10.93 -2.71 -18.67
C ALA A 25 -10.94 -4.04 -19.42
N ARG A 26 -12.04 -4.81 -19.34
CA ARG A 26 -12.20 -6.08 -20.08
C ARG A 26 -12.33 -5.85 -21.58
N GLU A 27 -13.05 -4.81 -22.01
CA GLU A 27 -13.16 -4.43 -23.43
C GLU A 27 -11.79 -4.07 -24.00
N ALA A 28 -11.05 -3.18 -23.34
CA ALA A 28 -9.70 -2.80 -23.76
C ALA A 28 -8.72 -3.99 -23.75
N ALA A 29 -8.81 -4.89 -22.77
CA ALA A 29 -7.98 -6.09 -22.73
C ALA A 29 -8.28 -7.05 -23.90
N ALA A 30 -9.56 -7.17 -24.29
CA ALA A 30 -9.96 -8.04 -25.39
C ALA A 30 -9.40 -7.59 -26.75
N GLU A 31 -9.24 -6.28 -26.97
CA GLU A 31 -8.64 -5.71 -28.19
C GLU A 31 -7.21 -6.21 -28.44
N VAL A 32 -6.48 -6.58 -27.38
CA VAL A 32 -5.12 -7.13 -27.45
C VAL A 32 -5.06 -8.63 -27.12
N GLY A 33 -6.19 -9.33 -27.12
CA GLY A 33 -6.27 -10.76 -26.84
C GLY A 33 -6.02 -11.15 -25.38
N ALA A 34 -6.08 -10.20 -24.45
CA ALA A 34 -5.89 -10.41 -23.02
C ALA A 34 -7.21 -10.57 -22.26
N ARG A 35 -7.13 -11.05 -21.00
CA ARG A 35 -8.27 -11.15 -20.08
C ARG A 35 -7.92 -10.54 -18.74
N VAL A 36 -8.88 -9.84 -18.14
CA VAL A 36 -8.74 -9.30 -16.79
C VAL A 36 -9.05 -10.38 -15.75
N LEU A 37 -8.13 -10.60 -14.82
CA LEU A 37 -8.28 -11.50 -13.69
C LEU A 37 -8.30 -10.69 -12.38
N LEU A 38 -9.32 -10.93 -11.54
CA LEU A 38 -9.40 -10.34 -10.20
C LEU A 38 -8.79 -11.31 -9.18
N THR A 39 -7.50 -11.12 -8.91
CA THR A 39 -6.74 -11.95 -7.96
C THR A 39 -5.74 -11.09 -7.21
N GLY A 40 -5.38 -11.50 -6.00
CA GLY A 40 -4.35 -10.78 -5.23
C GLY A 40 -2.95 -10.95 -5.83
N ILE A 41 -2.64 -12.15 -6.32
CA ILE A 41 -1.40 -12.47 -7.04
C ILE A 41 -1.78 -13.31 -8.27
N LEU A 42 -1.21 -13.01 -9.43
CA LEU A 42 -1.42 -13.78 -10.65
C LEU A 42 -0.82 -15.19 -10.48
N PRO A 43 -1.62 -16.29 -10.55
CA PRO A 43 -1.12 -17.64 -10.26
C PRO A 43 -0.01 -18.12 -11.20
N SER A 44 -0.02 -17.63 -12.45
CA SER A 44 0.97 -17.96 -13.47
C SER A 44 2.21 -17.06 -13.44
N LEU A 45 2.28 -16.08 -12.54
CA LEU A 45 3.41 -15.16 -12.44
C LEU A 45 4.67 -15.96 -12.11
N GLY A 46 5.68 -15.79 -12.95
CA GLY A 46 7.01 -16.36 -12.78
C GLY A 46 8.01 -15.33 -12.28
N LYS A 47 9.14 -15.81 -11.74
CA LYS A 47 10.24 -14.93 -11.33
C LYS A 47 10.77 -14.08 -12.50
N ALA A 48 10.81 -14.66 -13.70
CA ALA A 48 11.33 -13.99 -14.90
C ALA A 48 10.49 -12.75 -15.29
N ASP A 49 9.23 -12.69 -14.89
CA ASP A 49 8.34 -11.57 -15.19
C ASP A 49 8.67 -10.32 -14.35
N LEU A 50 9.47 -10.45 -13.29
CA LEU A 50 9.80 -9.38 -12.33
C LEU A 50 11.09 -8.62 -12.69
N GLY A 51 11.43 -8.56 -13.97
CA GLY A 51 12.51 -7.69 -14.43
C GLY A 51 12.10 -6.23 -14.48
N MET A 52 13.06 -5.32 -14.34
CA MET A 52 12.84 -3.87 -14.47
C MET A 52 12.31 -3.45 -15.86
N HIS A 53 12.41 -4.32 -16.88
CA HIS A 53 11.83 -4.07 -18.20
C HIS A 53 10.28 -4.16 -18.21
N ASN A 54 9.67 -4.79 -17.20
CA ASN A 54 8.22 -4.89 -17.04
C ASN A 54 7.66 -3.85 -16.03
N ILE A 55 8.49 -2.96 -15.50
CA ILE A 55 8.02 -1.90 -14.62
C ILE A 55 7.18 -0.90 -15.42
N SER A 56 6.13 -0.36 -14.80
CA SER A 56 5.41 0.76 -15.41
C SER A 56 6.35 1.95 -15.63
N GLU A 57 6.30 2.55 -16.81
CA GLU A 57 7.15 3.67 -17.22
C GLU A 57 6.77 5.00 -16.52
N LYS A 58 6.92 5.04 -15.19
CA LYS A 58 6.73 6.24 -14.37
C LYS A 58 8.00 6.52 -13.58
N PRO A 59 8.58 7.73 -13.67
CA PRO A 59 9.83 8.09 -12.97
C PRO A 59 9.82 7.75 -11.47
N ARG A 60 8.66 7.90 -10.82
CA ARG A 60 8.46 7.58 -9.42
C ARG A 60 8.82 6.14 -9.05
N TYR A 61 8.54 5.15 -9.91
CA TYR A 61 8.81 3.75 -9.59
C TYR A 61 10.30 3.42 -9.66
N TYR A 62 11.03 4.00 -10.61
CA TYR A 62 12.49 3.91 -10.67
C TYR A 62 13.13 4.60 -9.46
N ALA A 63 12.67 5.82 -9.12
CA ALA A 63 13.14 6.54 -7.94
C ALA A 63 12.86 5.76 -6.64
N LEU A 64 11.72 5.08 -6.55
CA LEU A 64 11.40 4.21 -5.41
C LEU A 64 12.36 3.02 -5.32
N ASN A 65 12.61 2.33 -6.44
CA ASN A 65 13.56 1.23 -6.52
C ASN A 65 14.94 1.64 -6.00
N GLU A 66 15.46 2.78 -6.48
CA GLU A 66 16.75 3.29 -6.04
C GLU A 66 16.75 3.69 -4.57
N ALA A 67 15.70 4.38 -4.10
CA ALA A 67 15.63 4.83 -2.71
C ALA A 67 15.58 3.65 -1.72
N LEU A 68 14.78 2.63 -2.01
CA LEU A 68 14.72 1.40 -1.21
C LEU A 68 16.03 0.60 -1.30
N GLY A 69 16.64 0.51 -2.48
CA GLY A 69 17.96 -0.08 -2.67
C GLY A 69 19.01 0.59 -1.79
N ARG A 70 19.10 1.93 -1.83
CA ARG A 70 20.02 2.71 -0.97
C ARG A 70 19.77 2.46 0.51
N LEU A 71 18.52 2.47 0.98
CA LEU A 71 18.20 2.19 2.39
C LEU A 71 18.59 0.78 2.82
N ARG A 72 18.52 -0.20 1.90
CA ARG A 72 18.95 -1.59 2.15
C ARG A 72 20.47 -1.77 2.06
N GLY A 73 21.23 -0.75 1.67
CA GLY A 73 22.65 -0.86 1.36
C GLY A 73 22.93 -1.64 0.08
N ASN A 74 22.02 -1.57 -0.91
CA ASN A 74 22.08 -2.24 -2.21
C ASN A 74 22.21 -3.77 -2.15
N ARG A 75 21.78 -4.36 -1.04
CA ARG A 75 21.71 -5.81 -0.87
C ARG A 75 20.47 -6.36 -1.57
N PRO A 76 20.52 -7.61 -2.07
CA PRO A 76 19.35 -8.23 -2.66
C PRO A 76 18.19 -8.31 -1.66
N TYR A 77 16.99 -8.29 -2.20
CA TYR A 77 15.77 -8.65 -1.51
C TYR A 77 15.79 -10.14 -1.23
N GLN A 78 15.59 -10.50 0.03
CA GLN A 78 15.51 -11.89 0.47
C GLN A 78 14.07 -12.15 0.94
N LEU A 79 13.45 -13.16 0.35
CA LEU A 79 12.13 -13.63 0.71
C LEU A 79 12.24 -15.04 1.30
N SER A 80 11.58 -15.26 2.43
CA SER A 80 11.36 -16.57 3.03
C SER A 80 9.91 -16.66 3.49
N ILE A 81 9.10 -17.41 2.75
CA ILE A 81 7.68 -17.59 3.04
C ILE A 81 7.40 -19.08 3.18
N LYS A 82 6.89 -19.46 4.35
CA LYS A 82 6.48 -20.84 4.67
C LYS A 82 4.98 -20.98 4.53
N GLY A 83 4.52 -21.94 3.74
CA GLY A 83 3.13 -22.37 3.68
C GLY A 83 3.05 -23.89 3.55
N ILE A 84 2.17 -24.38 2.66
CA ILE A 84 2.15 -25.82 2.32
C ILE A 84 3.46 -26.21 1.64
N ASP A 85 3.91 -25.36 0.71
CA ASP A 85 5.25 -25.38 0.15
C ASP A 85 6.09 -24.29 0.83
N GLU A 86 7.41 -24.31 0.61
CA GLU A 86 8.32 -23.25 1.06
C GLU A 86 8.87 -22.48 -0.15
N LEU A 87 8.98 -21.16 0.01
CA LEU A 87 9.61 -20.28 -0.95
C LEU A 87 10.75 -19.52 -0.27
N ILE A 88 11.98 -19.80 -0.71
CA ILE A 88 13.16 -19.00 -0.40
C ILE A 88 13.68 -18.43 -1.72
N LEU A 89 13.81 -17.11 -1.79
CA LEU A 89 14.15 -16.42 -3.03
C LEU A 89 15.00 -15.19 -2.75
N GLU A 90 16.00 -14.99 -3.62
CA GLU A 90 16.68 -13.71 -3.77
C GLU A 90 16.25 -13.00 -5.06
N HIS A 91 16.05 -11.69 -4.95
CA HIS A 91 15.72 -10.79 -6.05
C HIS A 91 16.48 -9.47 -5.91
N ASP A 92 16.72 -8.77 -7.01
CA ASP A 92 17.65 -7.63 -7.08
C ASP A 92 16.95 -6.26 -7.06
N ASN A 93 15.62 -6.23 -7.18
CA ASN A 93 14.89 -4.99 -7.38
C ASN A 93 13.50 -5.00 -6.70
N VAL A 94 12.81 -3.86 -6.78
CA VAL A 94 11.52 -3.60 -6.11
C VAL A 94 10.33 -4.38 -6.68
N MET A 95 10.48 -5.04 -7.84
CA MET A 95 9.36 -5.67 -8.57
C MET A 95 8.66 -6.80 -7.81
N LEU A 96 9.23 -7.31 -6.71
CA LEU A 96 8.48 -8.18 -5.78
C LEU A 96 7.20 -7.51 -5.25
N GLU A 97 7.19 -6.18 -5.11
CA GLU A 97 5.99 -5.42 -4.76
C GLU A 97 4.91 -5.54 -5.85
N ALA A 98 5.31 -5.56 -7.12
CA ALA A 98 4.43 -5.57 -8.29
C ALA A 98 3.63 -6.88 -8.45
N CYS A 99 3.96 -7.90 -7.67
CA CYS A 99 3.17 -9.14 -7.60
C CYS A 99 1.77 -8.92 -7.03
N ASN A 100 1.58 -7.86 -6.23
CA ASN A 100 0.39 -7.66 -5.42
C ASN A 100 -0.63 -6.76 -6.11
N THR A 101 -1.87 -7.21 -6.20
CA THR A 101 -3.04 -6.39 -6.53
C THR A 101 -3.94 -6.32 -5.31
N SER A 102 -4.63 -5.20 -5.07
CA SER A 102 -5.54 -5.04 -3.93
C SER A 102 -6.78 -4.23 -4.30
N PHE A 103 -7.83 -4.42 -3.51
CA PHE A 103 -9.01 -3.55 -3.49
C PHE A 103 -8.95 -2.73 -2.20
N GLN A 104 -9.06 -1.42 -2.33
CA GLN A 104 -9.00 -0.48 -1.21
C GLN A 104 -10.16 0.48 -1.31
N ALA A 105 -10.83 0.73 -0.19
CA ALA A 105 -11.88 1.73 -0.06
C ALA A 105 -11.37 2.89 0.81
N HIS A 106 -11.66 4.11 0.40
CA HIS A 106 -11.37 5.30 1.20
C HIS A 106 -12.67 5.79 1.84
N PHE A 107 -12.63 6.03 3.15
CA PHE A 107 -13.77 6.54 3.90
C PHE A 107 -13.37 7.84 4.59
N GLN A 108 -14.01 8.93 4.19
CA GLN A 108 -13.78 10.26 4.75
C GLN A 108 -14.56 10.40 6.05
N VAL A 109 -13.89 10.91 7.08
CA VAL A 109 -14.45 11.07 8.43
C VAL A 109 -14.09 12.44 8.97
N ASP A 110 -14.94 12.96 9.85
CA ASP A 110 -14.64 14.19 10.58
C ASP A 110 -13.46 13.97 11.54
N PRO A 111 -12.56 14.96 11.72
CA PRO A 111 -11.40 14.85 12.60
C PRO A 111 -11.75 14.37 14.01
N GLY A 112 -12.84 14.90 14.60
CA GLY A 112 -13.29 14.55 15.95
C GLY A 112 -13.81 13.13 16.12
N THR A 113 -14.02 12.39 15.02
CA THR A 113 -14.45 10.98 15.05
C THR A 113 -13.41 10.02 14.48
N PHE A 114 -12.25 10.55 14.07
CA PHE A 114 -11.22 9.79 13.35
C PHE A 114 -10.75 8.58 14.16
N ALA A 115 -10.33 8.79 15.41
CA ALA A 115 -9.79 7.72 16.26
C ALA A 115 -10.75 6.54 16.39
N ARG A 116 -12.04 6.82 16.65
CA ARG A 116 -13.09 5.81 16.74
C ARG A 116 -13.25 5.00 15.46
N HIS A 117 -13.35 5.66 14.30
CA HIS A 117 -13.54 4.97 13.03
C HIS A 117 -12.28 4.17 12.63
N TYR A 118 -11.09 4.73 12.82
CA TYR A 118 -9.83 4.05 12.56
C TYR A 118 -9.68 2.79 13.42
N ASN A 119 -9.91 2.91 14.74
CA ASN A 119 -9.83 1.77 15.66
C ASN A 119 -10.90 0.71 15.34
N THR A 120 -12.10 1.13 14.92
CA THR A 120 -13.14 0.18 14.47
C THR A 120 -12.69 -0.58 13.22
N ALA A 121 -12.15 0.13 12.22
CA ALA A 121 -11.62 -0.50 11.01
C ALA A 121 -10.50 -1.49 11.33
N GLN A 122 -9.58 -1.11 12.23
CA GLN A 122 -8.51 -1.98 12.71
C GLN A 122 -9.05 -3.24 13.42
N ALA A 123 -10.04 -3.09 14.30
CA ALA A 123 -10.62 -4.22 15.03
C ALA A 123 -11.26 -5.27 14.11
N VAL A 124 -11.83 -4.86 12.97
CA VAL A 124 -12.47 -5.78 12.01
C VAL A 124 -11.55 -6.23 10.87
N ALA A 125 -10.38 -5.62 10.72
CA ALA A 125 -9.49 -5.84 9.57
C ALA A 125 -9.15 -7.31 9.35
N GLY A 126 -8.84 -8.05 10.42
CA GLY A 126 -8.50 -9.47 10.34
C GLY A 126 -9.64 -10.34 9.81
N ALA A 127 -10.88 -10.09 10.26
CA ALA A 127 -12.06 -10.84 9.83
C ALA A 127 -12.38 -10.58 8.35
N VAL A 128 -12.32 -9.31 7.93
CA VAL A 128 -12.51 -8.92 6.53
C VAL A 128 -11.43 -9.55 5.64
N LEU A 129 -10.17 -9.51 6.06
CA LEU A 129 -9.06 -10.09 5.32
C LEU A 129 -9.21 -11.62 5.18
N ALA A 130 -9.61 -12.31 6.24
CA ALA A 130 -9.86 -13.75 6.20
C ALA A 130 -10.97 -14.13 5.22
N ALA A 131 -12.05 -13.35 5.16
CA ALA A 131 -13.16 -13.57 4.23
C ALA A 131 -12.78 -13.31 2.76
N CYS A 132 -11.84 -12.38 2.53
CA CYS A 132 -11.45 -11.92 1.19
C CYS A 132 -10.14 -12.54 0.66
N ALA A 133 -9.54 -13.49 1.39
CA ALA A 133 -8.25 -14.07 1.04
C ALA A 133 -8.26 -14.71 -0.36
N ASN A 134 -7.39 -14.23 -1.27
CA ASN A 134 -7.44 -14.63 -2.68
C ASN A 134 -6.06 -14.69 -3.37
N SER A 135 -4.98 -14.97 -2.63
CA SER A 135 -3.62 -15.05 -3.17
C SER A 135 -2.81 -16.27 -2.67
N PRO A 136 -3.31 -17.51 -2.89
CA PRO A 136 -2.67 -18.70 -2.33
C PRO A 136 -1.35 -19.12 -3.00
N LEU A 137 -1.02 -18.53 -4.15
CA LEU A 137 0.08 -18.96 -5.02
C LEU A 137 1.04 -17.81 -5.31
N LEU A 138 2.34 -18.14 -5.31
CA LEU A 138 3.41 -17.26 -5.77
C LEU A 138 4.51 -18.12 -6.42
N PHE A 139 4.87 -17.83 -7.67
CA PHE A 139 5.85 -18.59 -8.45
C PHE A 139 5.58 -20.11 -8.47
N GLY A 140 4.30 -20.49 -8.57
CA GLY A 140 3.88 -21.89 -8.56
C GLY A 140 4.00 -22.62 -7.21
N ARG A 141 4.22 -21.91 -6.10
CA ARG A 141 4.25 -22.46 -4.74
C ARG A 141 2.97 -22.13 -3.98
N ARG A 142 2.43 -23.11 -3.25
CA ARG A 142 1.26 -22.96 -2.36
C ARG A 142 1.71 -22.44 -1.01
N LEU A 143 1.46 -21.17 -0.76
CA LEU A 143 1.92 -20.47 0.44
C LEU A 143 0.75 -20.19 1.38
N TRP A 144 0.59 -18.96 1.83
CA TRP A 144 -0.53 -18.57 2.69
C TRP A 144 -1.79 -18.40 1.85
N ARG A 145 -2.97 -18.59 2.43
CA ARG A 145 -4.24 -18.22 1.75
C ARG A 145 -4.22 -16.77 1.24
N GLU A 146 -3.51 -15.93 1.97
CA GLU A 146 -3.24 -14.53 1.64
C GLU A 146 -1.73 -14.24 1.67
N THR A 147 -1.01 -14.69 0.63
CA THR A 147 0.45 -14.58 0.51
C THR A 147 0.94 -13.14 0.42
N ARG A 148 0.09 -12.22 -0.08
CA ARG A 148 0.44 -10.79 -0.21
C ARG A 148 0.93 -10.19 1.11
N ILE A 149 0.42 -10.63 2.26
CA ILE A 149 0.85 -10.15 3.57
C ILE A 149 2.36 -10.38 3.77
N ALA A 150 2.78 -11.64 3.67
CA ALA A 150 4.17 -12.02 3.88
C ALA A 150 5.08 -11.46 2.77
N LEU A 151 4.61 -11.52 1.52
CA LEU A 151 5.36 -11.00 0.37
C LEU A 151 5.64 -9.51 0.52
N PHE A 152 4.61 -8.71 0.74
CA PHE A 152 4.74 -7.26 0.78
C PHE A 152 5.54 -6.79 2.00
N GLN A 153 5.33 -7.41 3.16
CA GLN A 153 6.10 -7.10 4.37
C GLN A 153 7.60 -7.30 4.16
N GLN A 154 8.01 -8.37 3.48
CA GLN A 154 9.42 -8.67 3.25
C GLN A 154 10.00 -7.93 2.03
N SER A 155 9.19 -7.65 1.00
CA SER A 155 9.66 -6.98 -0.22
C SER A 155 10.04 -5.52 0.00
N VAL A 156 9.48 -4.86 1.01
CA VAL A 156 9.81 -3.44 1.32
C VAL A 156 10.58 -3.27 2.63
N ASP A 157 11.05 -4.38 3.20
CA ASP A 157 11.75 -4.36 4.47
C ASP A 157 13.15 -3.75 4.31
N THR A 158 13.36 -2.52 4.74
CA THR A 158 14.67 -1.87 4.61
C THR A 158 15.64 -2.18 5.76
N ARG A 159 15.27 -3.05 6.71
CA ARG A 159 16.07 -3.30 7.93
C ARG A 159 17.31 -4.13 7.65
N ALA A 160 18.35 -3.94 8.46
CA ALA A 160 19.56 -4.75 8.40
C ALA A 160 19.44 -5.99 9.30
N PRO A 161 19.79 -7.21 8.84
CA PRO A 161 19.78 -8.45 9.63
C PRO A 161 20.67 -8.37 10.89
N SER A 162 21.73 -7.55 10.85
CA SER A 162 22.66 -7.33 11.97
C SER A 162 22.23 -6.21 12.93
N SER A 163 21.14 -5.49 12.66
CA SER A 163 20.67 -4.46 13.58
C SER A 163 20.03 -5.12 14.81
N LEU A 164 20.79 -5.17 15.90
CA LEU A 164 20.34 -5.50 17.25
C LEU A 164 19.26 -4.54 17.79
N MET A 165 18.79 -3.59 16.98
CA MET A 165 17.68 -2.71 17.33
C MET A 165 16.37 -3.47 17.20
N ARG A 166 15.96 -4.12 18.30
CA ARG A 166 14.61 -4.67 18.52
C ARG A 166 13.49 -3.64 18.28
N GLU A 167 13.83 -2.37 18.13
CA GLU A 167 12.88 -1.25 17.97
C GLU A 167 12.64 -0.83 16.51
N SER A 168 13.37 -1.36 15.51
CA SER A 168 13.12 -0.97 14.11
C SER A 168 11.87 -1.69 13.54
N VAL A 169 10.81 -0.91 13.34
CA VAL A 169 9.57 -1.36 12.72
C VAL A 169 9.73 -1.30 11.21
N GLY A 170 9.23 -2.31 10.50
CA GLY A 170 9.16 -2.27 9.03
C GLY A 170 8.21 -1.19 8.56
N ARG A 171 8.39 -0.71 7.31
CA ARG A 171 7.44 0.25 6.70
C ARG A 171 6.05 -0.34 6.49
N VAL A 172 5.94 -1.66 6.45
CA VAL A 172 4.66 -2.37 6.47
C VAL A 172 4.34 -2.76 7.89
N SER A 173 3.22 -2.26 8.42
CA SER A 173 2.83 -2.51 9.79
C SER A 173 1.31 -2.54 9.96
N PHE A 174 0.85 -3.32 10.94
CA PHE A 174 -0.54 -3.26 11.40
C PHE A 174 -0.76 -2.08 12.36
N GLY A 175 0.28 -1.67 13.10
CA GLY A 175 0.17 -0.78 14.25
C GLY A 175 0.49 -1.53 15.54
N ASN A 176 0.86 -0.80 16.59
CA ASN A 176 1.31 -1.31 17.90
C ASN A 176 0.40 -0.86 19.06
N HIS A 177 -0.48 0.11 18.84
CA HIS A 177 -1.46 0.58 19.80
C HIS A 177 -2.69 1.16 19.09
N TRP A 178 -3.76 1.39 19.85
CA TRP A 178 -4.93 2.12 19.38
C TRP A 178 -4.62 3.60 19.21
N VAL A 179 -5.33 4.26 18.30
CA VAL A 179 -5.30 5.72 18.21
C VAL A 179 -6.10 6.28 19.38
N GLU A 180 -5.53 7.25 20.10
CA GLU A 180 -6.16 7.80 21.30
C GLU A 180 -7.07 8.97 20.91
N ASP A 181 -6.47 10.04 20.38
CA ASP A 181 -7.18 11.31 20.22
C ASP A 181 -7.35 11.69 18.74
N SER A 182 -6.33 11.48 17.92
CA SER A 182 -6.23 12.16 16.63
C SER A 182 -5.46 11.40 15.57
N VAL A 183 -5.75 11.72 14.32
CA VAL A 183 -4.90 11.33 13.17
C VAL A 183 -3.45 11.77 13.33
N LEU A 184 -3.21 12.83 14.11
CA LEU A 184 -1.86 13.31 14.42
C LEU A 184 -1.02 12.27 15.17
N ASP A 185 -1.62 11.37 15.94
CA ASP A 185 -0.91 10.30 16.64
C ASP A 185 -0.16 9.41 15.63
N ILE A 186 -0.84 9.09 14.52
CA ILE A 186 -0.30 8.31 13.41
C ILE A 186 0.79 9.10 12.68
N PHE A 187 0.50 10.33 12.27
CA PHE A 187 1.47 11.11 11.49
C PHE A 187 2.74 11.43 12.27
N ARG A 188 2.63 11.79 13.55
CA ARG A 188 3.79 12.03 14.41
C ARG A 188 4.63 10.77 14.60
N GLU A 189 3.98 9.63 14.84
CA GLU A 189 4.67 8.34 14.95
C GLU A 189 5.43 8.01 13.66
N ASP A 190 4.76 8.08 12.51
CA ASP A 190 5.35 7.68 11.23
C ASP A 190 6.48 8.64 10.82
N ILE A 191 6.36 9.95 11.05
CA ILE A 191 7.42 10.95 10.79
C ILE A 191 8.63 10.70 11.70
N ALA A 192 8.41 10.38 12.97
CA ALA A 192 9.51 10.12 13.92
C ALA A 192 10.26 8.82 13.59
N ARG A 193 9.57 7.81 13.04
CA ARG A 193 10.15 6.48 12.80
C ARG A 193 10.77 6.29 11.42
N PHE A 194 10.21 6.91 10.38
CA PHE A 194 10.56 6.59 9.00
C PHE A 194 11.21 7.77 8.26
N LYS A 195 12.40 7.53 7.71
CA LYS A 195 13.09 8.49 6.82
C LYS A 195 12.26 8.75 5.55
N THR A 196 12.31 9.98 5.04
CA THR A 196 11.76 10.32 3.73
C THR A 196 12.53 9.58 2.61
N LEU A 197 11.81 9.05 1.62
CA LEU A 197 12.43 8.40 0.45
C LEU A 197 12.69 9.37 -0.71
N PHE A 198 11.92 10.46 -0.74
CA PHE A 198 11.93 11.44 -1.81
C PHE A 198 12.19 12.82 -1.19
N SER A 199 13.02 13.61 -1.86
CA SER A 199 13.42 14.95 -1.42
C SER A 199 12.97 16.07 -2.36
N ASP A 200 12.66 15.76 -3.63
CA ASP A 200 12.16 16.74 -4.59
C ASP A 200 10.66 16.95 -4.41
N ILE A 201 10.31 17.92 -3.58
CA ILE A 201 8.95 18.43 -3.43
C ILE A 201 9.02 19.93 -3.64
N GLU A 202 8.14 20.44 -4.49
CA GLU A 202 7.93 21.88 -4.63
C GLU A 202 7.49 22.47 -3.29
N GLU A 203 8.22 23.47 -2.81
CA GLU A 203 7.92 24.12 -1.54
C GLU A 203 6.56 24.84 -1.61
N GLU A 204 5.77 24.69 -0.54
CA GLU A 204 4.49 25.39 -0.37
C GLU A 204 4.50 26.11 0.98
N GLU A 205 4.08 27.37 1.00
CA GLU A 205 3.90 28.16 2.22
C GLU A 205 2.60 27.74 2.93
N SER A 206 2.60 26.52 3.49
CA SER A 206 1.40 25.88 4.06
C SER A 206 0.68 26.74 5.09
N ILE A 207 1.44 27.50 5.90
CA ILE A 207 0.89 28.38 6.94
C ILE A 207 0.18 29.58 6.31
N ALA A 208 0.78 30.23 5.32
CA ALA A 208 0.16 31.36 4.64
C ALA A 208 -1.14 30.96 3.92
N ILE A 209 -1.17 29.78 3.28
CA ILE A 209 -2.37 29.22 2.64
C ILE A 209 -3.47 28.97 3.69
N LEU A 210 -3.11 28.44 4.84
CA LEU A 210 -4.05 28.20 5.93
C LEU A 210 -4.61 29.53 6.50
N GLU A 211 -3.75 30.53 6.67
CA GLU A 211 -4.12 31.87 7.14
C GLU A 211 -5.04 32.60 6.16
N SER A 212 -4.95 32.32 4.85
CA SER A 212 -5.88 32.82 3.85
C SER A 212 -7.22 32.08 3.81
N GLY A 213 -7.44 31.09 4.69
CA GLY A 213 -8.67 30.29 4.76
C GLY A 213 -8.75 29.16 3.73
N GLU A 214 -7.65 28.87 3.04
CA GLU A 214 -7.54 27.76 2.09
C GLU A 214 -6.89 26.53 2.74
N LEU A 215 -7.11 25.35 2.15
CA LEU A 215 -6.50 24.11 2.64
C LEU A 215 -5.18 23.83 1.88
N PRO A 216 -4.02 23.80 2.56
CA PRO A 216 -2.76 23.45 1.92
C PRO A 216 -2.78 22.00 1.44
N LYS A 217 -1.99 21.66 0.42
CA LYS A 217 -1.99 20.29 -0.13
C LYS A 217 -1.17 19.33 0.73
N LEU A 218 -0.30 19.85 1.59
CA LEU A 218 0.60 19.10 2.47
C LEU A 218 1.37 18.04 1.68
N ARG A 219 1.94 18.42 0.53
CA ARG A 219 2.55 17.47 -0.42
C ARG A 219 3.66 16.64 0.21
N ALA A 220 4.47 17.25 1.09
CA ALA A 220 5.52 16.55 1.82
C ALA A 220 4.98 15.45 2.73
N LEU A 221 3.92 15.74 3.50
CA LEU A 221 3.23 14.77 4.33
C LEU A 221 2.63 13.64 3.47
N CYS A 222 1.92 13.99 2.41
CA CYS A 222 1.31 13.03 1.48
C CYS A 222 2.35 12.12 0.82
N LEU A 223 3.52 12.66 0.45
CA LEU A 223 4.59 11.90 -0.17
C LEU A 223 5.27 10.95 0.83
N HIS A 224 5.56 11.43 2.05
CA HIS A 224 6.10 10.60 3.13
C HIS A 224 5.14 9.46 3.49
N ASN A 225 3.88 9.79 3.79
CA ASN A 225 2.82 8.84 4.11
C ASN A 225 2.52 7.87 2.94
N GLY A 226 2.79 8.30 1.70
CA GLY A 226 2.75 7.45 0.52
C GLY A 226 3.75 6.30 0.52
N THR A 227 4.80 6.37 1.36
CA THR A 227 5.90 5.39 1.47
C THR A 227 5.95 4.67 2.81
N VAL A 228 4.91 4.85 3.64
CA VAL A 228 4.65 4.09 4.85
C VAL A 228 3.37 3.29 4.61
N TYR A 229 3.45 1.99 4.80
CA TYR A 229 2.45 1.03 4.36
C TYR A 229 1.73 0.40 5.54
N ARG A 230 0.98 1.22 6.27
CA ARG A 230 0.03 0.72 7.28
C ARG A 230 -1.09 -0.09 6.63
N TRP A 231 -1.57 -1.12 7.31
CA TRP A 231 -2.74 -1.90 6.87
C TRP A 231 -3.99 -1.03 6.75
N MET A 232 -4.23 -0.17 7.74
CA MET A 232 -5.18 0.93 7.68
C MET A 232 -4.42 2.24 7.61
N ARG A 233 -4.62 3.03 6.55
CA ARG A 233 -3.86 4.25 6.29
C ARG A 233 -4.68 5.50 6.56
N ALA A 234 -4.14 6.37 7.41
CA ALA A 234 -4.59 7.74 7.50
C ALA A 234 -4.16 8.50 6.25
N CYS A 235 -5.10 9.08 5.51
CA CYS A 235 -4.81 9.89 4.33
C CYS A 235 -5.29 11.31 4.54
N TYR A 236 -4.45 12.27 4.19
CA TYR A 236 -4.88 13.65 4.01
C TYR A 236 -5.37 13.83 2.57
N GLY A 237 -6.57 14.41 2.42
CA GLY A 237 -7.14 14.75 1.13
C GLY A 237 -7.74 16.14 1.21
N SER A 238 -7.37 17.01 0.29
CA SER A 238 -7.87 18.39 0.20
C SER A 238 -9.11 18.53 -0.67
N THR A 239 -9.60 17.42 -1.23
CA THR A 239 -10.77 17.37 -2.12
C THR A 239 -11.85 16.48 -1.51
N GLY A 240 -12.93 17.11 -1.06
CA GLY A 240 -14.24 16.52 -0.78
C GLY A 240 -15.32 17.50 -1.24
#